data_AF-A0A933MD83-F1
#
_entry.id   AF-A0A933MD83-F1
#
_cell.length_a   1.000
_cell.length_b   1.000
_cell.length_c   1.000
_cell.angle_alpha   90.00
_cell.angle_beta   90.00
_cell.angle_gamma   90.00
#
_symmetry.space_group_name_H-M   'P 1'
#
loop_
_entity.id
_entity.type
_entity.pdbx_description
1 polymer ?
#
loop_
_entity_poly.entity_id
_entity_poly.type
_entity_poly.pdbx_seq_one_letter_code
_entity_poly.pdbx_strand_id
1 'polypeptide(L)'
;MTGYRPTLVRRLSQAMASALARSFWRLEVKGLENVPREGPLIVASNHVSVCDGPMLTIALGQGRCLRFLAKTELFRVPLLGWWLEEVGNIPVDRGRGDVPAMRAAVEMVRRGGCLGVFPEGTRGVGGATPGRRPGQPRAVKPGVGFLARETGARVVPARLVNTDRFPAPHRIEVRFGEPMKFEGDAGDRSACQDFAHALMERINTL
;
A
#
# COMPACT_ATOMS: atom_id res chain seq x y z
N MET A 1 22.25 -2.08 -9.84
CA MET A 1 21.24 -1.54 -10.76
C MET A 1 20.15 -2.58 -11.03
N THR A 2 19.16 -2.73 -10.15
CA THR A 2 17.96 -3.53 -10.45
C THR A 2 16.84 -2.60 -10.89
N GLY A 3 17.00 -2.03 -12.08
CA GLY A 3 15.93 -1.29 -12.73
C GLY A 3 14.84 -2.29 -13.13
N TYR A 4 13.80 -2.40 -12.31
CA TYR A 4 12.63 -3.19 -12.62
C TYR A 4 12.05 -2.75 -13.97
N ARG A 5 12.07 -3.64 -14.96
CA ARG A 5 11.44 -3.42 -16.27
C ARG A 5 10.04 -4.04 -16.25
N PRO A 6 8.97 -3.23 -16.37
CA PRO A 6 7.62 -3.75 -16.51
C PRO A 6 7.54 -4.69 -17.72
N THR A 7 6.97 -5.89 -17.57
CA THR A 7 6.62 -6.73 -18.72
C THR A 7 5.59 -6.01 -19.59
N LEU A 8 5.57 -6.32 -20.89
CA LEU A 8 4.55 -5.77 -21.81
C LEU A 8 3.13 -6.09 -21.31
N VAL A 9 2.95 -7.32 -20.82
CA VAL A 9 1.71 -7.80 -20.19
C VAL A 9 1.29 -6.86 -19.06
N ARG A 10 2.18 -6.53 -18.13
CA ARG A 10 1.85 -5.62 -17.02
C ARG A 10 1.48 -4.23 -17.51
N ARG A 11 2.20 -3.68 -18.50
CA ARG A 11 1.89 -2.34 -19.06
C ARG A 11 0.48 -2.30 -19.64
N LEU A 12 0.13 -3.32 -20.43
CA LEU A 12 -1.20 -3.43 -21.06
C LEU A 12 -2.29 -3.66 -20.01
N SER A 13 -2.08 -4.60 -19.08
CA SER A 13 -3.03 -4.87 -18.00
C SER A 13 -3.29 -3.64 -17.15
N GLN A 14 -2.26 -2.86 -16.84
CA GLN A 14 -2.41 -1.64 -16.06
C GLN A 14 -3.08 -0.52 -16.86
N ALA A 15 -2.77 -0.35 -18.16
CA ALA A 15 -3.44 0.62 -19.01
C ALA A 15 -4.94 0.30 -19.15
N MET A 16 -5.29 -0.97 -19.36
CA MET A 16 -6.67 -1.45 -19.42
C MET A 16 -7.39 -1.24 -18.08
N ALA A 17 -6.75 -1.59 -16.96
CA ALA A 17 -7.30 -1.37 -15.62
C ALA A 17 -7.50 0.12 -15.33
N SER A 18 -6.58 1.00 -15.75
CA SER A 18 -6.72 2.45 -15.63
C SER A 18 -7.88 2.98 -16.46
N ALA A 19 -8.06 2.51 -17.70
CA ALA A 19 -9.18 2.91 -18.56
C ALA A 19 -10.52 2.49 -17.96
N LEU A 20 -10.62 1.23 -17.51
CA LEU A 20 -11.81 0.71 -16.83
C LEU A 20 -12.10 1.52 -15.56
N ALA A 21 -11.08 1.83 -14.76
CA ALA A 21 -11.27 2.54 -13.51
C ALA A 21 -11.70 4.00 -13.70
N ARG A 22 -11.19 4.67 -14.74
CA ARG A 22 -11.65 6.01 -15.12
C ARG A 22 -13.07 6.00 -15.70
N SER A 23 -13.44 4.96 -16.44
CA SER A 23 -14.77 4.87 -17.04
C SER A 23 -15.86 4.51 -16.03
N PHE A 24 -15.65 3.46 -15.22
CA PHE A 24 -16.68 2.90 -14.35
C PHE A 24 -16.67 3.53 -12.96
N TRP A 25 -15.48 3.83 -12.43
CA TRP A 25 -15.31 4.43 -11.11
C TRP A 25 -14.88 5.89 -11.13
N ARG A 26 -14.87 6.56 -12.30
CA ARG A 26 -14.47 7.97 -12.46
C ARG A 26 -13.21 8.30 -11.64
N LEU A 27 -12.23 7.41 -11.71
CA LEU A 27 -11.04 7.44 -10.85
C LEU A 27 -10.33 8.78 -11.00
N GLU A 28 -10.22 9.51 -9.90
CA GLU A 28 -9.43 10.73 -9.80
C GLU A 28 -8.17 10.51 -8.97
N VAL A 29 -7.07 11.08 -9.45
CA VAL A 29 -5.77 10.98 -8.80
C VAL A 29 -5.26 12.40 -8.55
N LYS A 30 -4.91 12.70 -7.30
CA LYS A 30 -4.34 13.99 -6.88
C LYS A 30 -3.01 13.81 -6.17
N GLY A 31 -2.10 14.77 -6.34
CA GLY A 31 -0.81 14.77 -5.66
C GLY A 31 0.18 13.72 -6.17
N LEU A 32 -0.03 13.15 -7.36
CA LEU A 32 0.85 12.12 -7.91
C LEU A 32 2.30 12.63 -8.09
N GLU A 33 2.46 13.93 -8.29
CA GLU A 33 3.73 14.66 -8.32
C GLU A 33 4.54 14.53 -7.03
N ASN A 34 3.89 14.27 -5.89
CA ASN A 34 4.55 14.03 -4.61
C ASN A 34 5.26 12.67 -4.56
N VAL A 35 4.95 11.75 -5.47
CA VAL A 35 5.49 10.38 -5.47
C VAL A 35 6.88 10.37 -6.12
N PRO A 36 7.96 10.07 -5.38
CA PRO A 36 9.29 9.94 -5.96
C PRO A 36 9.32 8.83 -7.02
N ARG A 37 9.88 9.13 -8.20
CA ARG A 37 9.99 8.17 -9.31
C ARG A 37 11.05 7.10 -9.07
N GLU A 38 12.08 7.42 -8.31
CA GLU A 38 13.26 6.57 -8.07
C GLU A 38 13.60 6.46 -6.58
N GLY A 39 14.45 5.48 -6.25
CA GLY A 39 14.90 5.24 -4.89
C GLY A 39 13.93 4.43 -4.02
N PRO A 40 14.30 4.13 -2.77
CA PRO A 40 13.50 3.36 -1.83
C PRO A 40 12.22 4.12 -1.46
N LEU A 41 11.05 3.47 -1.63
CA LEU A 41 9.75 4.11 -1.38
C LEU A 41 8.79 3.19 -0.65
N ILE A 42 8.08 3.76 0.31
CA ILE A 42 6.90 3.17 0.93
C ILE A 42 5.70 4.08 0.59
N VAL A 43 4.59 3.51 0.16
CA VAL A 43 3.31 4.21 0.02
C VAL A 43 2.37 3.65 1.06
N ALA A 44 1.92 4.50 1.98
CA ALA A 44 1.08 4.10 3.10
C ALA A 44 -0.32 4.67 2.94
N SER A 45 -1.35 3.83 3.05
CA SER A 45 -2.75 4.26 2.86
C SER A 45 -3.68 3.74 3.96
N ASN A 46 -4.84 4.39 4.12
CA ASN A 46 -5.99 3.79 4.78
C ASN A 46 -6.44 2.53 4.01
N HIS A 47 -7.08 1.59 4.71
CA HIS A 47 -7.50 0.32 4.11
C HIS A 47 -9.01 0.09 4.29
N VAL A 48 -9.85 0.63 3.44
CA VAL A 48 -11.31 0.57 3.57
C VAL A 48 -11.95 -0.64 2.87
N SER A 49 -11.32 -1.17 1.82
CA SER A 49 -11.94 -2.16 0.94
C SER A 49 -10.96 -3.19 0.37
N VAL A 50 -11.51 -4.17 -0.36
CA VAL A 50 -10.70 -5.14 -1.12
C VAL A 50 -10.04 -4.53 -2.35
N CYS A 51 -10.61 -3.45 -2.91
CA CYS A 51 -10.11 -2.83 -4.14
C CYS A 51 -9.03 -1.77 -3.89
N ASP A 52 -8.71 -1.47 -2.62
CA ASP A 52 -7.72 -0.46 -2.23
C ASP A 52 -6.34 -0.67 -2.85
N GLY A 53 -5.79 -1.88 -2.72
CA GLY A 53 -4.48 -2.24 -3.29
C GLY A 53 -4.46 -2.08 -4.81
N PRO A 54 -5.44 -2.65 -5.53
CA PRO A 54 -5.63 -2.42 -6.96
C PRO A 54 -5.76 -0.93 -7.34
N MET A 55 -6.61 -0.16 -6.65
CA MET A 55 -6.83 1.27 -6.95
C MET A 55 -5.56 2.10 -6.73
N LEU A 56 -4.80 1.82 -5.67
CA LEU A 56 -3.53 2.48 -5.41
C LEU A 56 -2.48 2.14 -6.48
N THR A 57 -2.45 0.87 -6.93
CA THR A 57 -1.57 0.43 -8.03
C THR A 57 -1.94 1.09 -9.36
N ILE A 58 -3.23 1.20 -9.65
CA ILE A 58 -3.75 1.87 -10.85
C ILE A 58 -3.41 3.37 -10.81
N ALA A 59 -3.59 4.02 -9.66
CA ALA A 59 -3.32 5.44 -9.47
C ALA A 59 -1.84 5.81 -9.68
N LEU A 60 -0.91 4.95 -9.25
CA LEU A 60 0.53 5.14 -9.48
C LEU A 60 0.96 4.95 -10.94
N GLY A 61 0.14 4.27 -11.74
CA GLY A 61 0.42 4.00 -13.15
C GLY A 61 1.80 3.36 -13.38
N GLN A 62 2.45 3.73 -14.49
CA GLN A 62 3.77 3.22 -14.83
C GLN A 62 4.92 3.87 -14.03
N GLY A 63 4.64 4.86 -13.17
CA GLY A 63 5.66 5.61 -12.46
C GLY A 63 6.40 4.78 -11.40
N ARG A 64 5.71 3.81 -10.77
CA ARG A 64 6.28 2.93 -9.74
C ARG A 64 5.65 1.55 -9.80
N CYS A 65 6.43 0.52 -9.46
CA CYS A 65 5.93 -0.84 -9.29
C CYS A 65 5.55 -1.09 -7.84
N LEU A 66 4.30 -0.82 -7.48
CA LEU A 66 3.82 -1.03 -6.12
C LEU A 66 3.65 -2.53 -5.82
N ARG A 67 4.25 -2.98 -4.72
CA ARG A 67 4.18 -4.36 -4.22
C ARG A 67 3.63 -4.36 -2.81
N PHE A 68 2.88 -5.38 -2.43
CA PHE A 68 2.28 -5.53 -1.11
C PHE A 68 2.69 -6.85 -0.47
N LEU A 69 2.62 -6.88 0.86
CA LEU A 69 2.60 -8.13 1.63
C LEU A 69 1.17 -8.71 1.60
N ALA A 70 0.94 -9.68 0.72
CA ALA A 70 -0.36 -10.29 0.46
C ALA A 70 -0.44 -11.70 1.06
N LYS A 71 -1.63 -12.07 1.58
CA LYS A 71 -1.87 -13.38 2.19
C LYS A 71 -1.56 -14.51 1.20
N THR A 72 -0.80 -15.53 1.63
CA THR A 72 -0.41 -16.68 0.81
C THR A 72 -1.61 -17.38 0.16
N GLU A 73 -2.77 -17.42 0.83
CA GLU A 73 -3.98 -18.04 0.30
C GLU A 73 -4.51 -17.32 -0.95
N LEU A 74 -4.25 -16.01 -1.10
CA LEU A 74 -4.64 -15.26 -2.29
C LEU A 74 -3.85 -15.69 -3.53
N PHE A 75 -2.62 -16.18 -3.34
CA PHE A 75 -1.78 -16.70 -4.42
C PHE A 75 -2.29 -18.04 -4.98
N ARG A 76 -3.14 -18.75 -4.22
CA ARG A 76 -3.75 -20.02 -4.65
C ARG A 76 -5.02 -19.84 -5.48
N VAL A 77 -5.58 -18.63 -5.52
CA VAL A 77 -6.78 -18.33 -6.30
C VAL A 77 -6.38 -18.20 -7.78
N PRO A 78 -6.94 -19.00 -8.71
CA PRO A 78 -6.62 -18.86 -10.13
C PRO A 78 -6.87 -17.44 -10.64
N LEU A 79 -6.06 -16.98 -11.60
CA LEU A 79 -6.02 -15.61 -12.14
C LEU A 79 -5.58 -14.53 -11.14
N LEU A 80 -6.14 -14.49 -9.93
CA LEU A 80 -5.72 -13.55 -8.88
C LEU A 80 -4.28 -13.83 -8.44
N GLY A 81 -3.95 -15.09 -8.17
CA GLY A 81 -2.61 -15.50 -7.77
C GLY A 81 -1.57 -15.20 -8.85
N TRP A 82 -1.87 -15.59 -10.10
CA TRP A 82 -1.04 -15.22 -11.26
C TRP A 82 -0.83 -13.70 -11.35
N TRP A 83 -1.89 -12.91 -11.18
CA TRP A 83 -1.77 -11.45 -11.20
C TRP A 83 -0.93 -10.90 -10.03
N LEU A 84 -1.12 -11.44 -8.82
CA LEU A 84 -0.34 -11.06 -7.63
C LEU A 84 1.16 -11.37 -7.81
N GLU A 85 1.49 -12.48 -8.47
CA GLU A 85 2.87 -12.84 -8.84
C GLU A 85 3.44 -11.92 -9.92
N GLU A 86 2.67 -11.64 -10.97
CA GLU A 86 3.07 -10.75 -12.07
C GLU A 86 3.36 -9.32 -11.60
N VAL A 87 2.53 -8.78 -10.69
CA VAL A 87 2.80 -7.48 -10.07
C VAL A 87 3.88 -7.56 -8.99
N GLY A 88 4.24 -8.79 -8.59
CA GLY A 88 5.38 -9.09 -7.75
C GLY A 88 5.14 -8.82 -6.26
N ASN A 89 3.92 -9.07 -5.80
CA ASN A 89 3.57 -9.06 -4.38
C ASN A 89 4.34 -10.15 -3.63
N ILE A 90 4.55 -9.90 -2.34
CA ILE A 90 5.29 -10.80 -1.45
C ILE A 90 4.25 -11.61 -0.67
N PRO A 91 4.24 -12.95 -0.77
CA PRO A 91 3.35 -13.79 0.03
C PRO A 91 3.71 -13.68 1.52
N VAL A 92 2.70 -13.71 2.39
CA VAL A 92 2.88 -13.61 3.83
C VAL A 92 1.89 -14.48 4.61
N ASP A 93 2.40 -15.25 5.56
CA ASP A 93 1.59 -16.02 6.52
C ASP A 93 1.35 -15.18 7.79
N ARG A 94 0.22 -14.45 7.81
CA ARG A 94 -0.11 -13.49 8.89
C ARG A 94 -0.40 -14.14 10.26
N GLY A 95 -0.46 -15.47 10.35
CA GLY A 95 -0.76 -16.19 11.58
C GLY A 95 0.36 -16.20 12.62
N ARG A 96 1.62 -15.95 12.25
CA ARG A 96 2.78 -16.11 13.15
C ARG A 96 3.81 -14.97 13.16
N GLY A 97 3.56 -13.86 12.47
CA GLY A 97 4.58 -12.82 12.32
C GLY A 97 5.71 -13.34 11.41
N ASP A 98 5.47 -13.21 10.10
CA ASP A 98 6.36 -13.75 9.08
C ASP A 98 7.62 -12.87 8.92
N VAL A 99 8.61 -13.16 9.76
CA VAL A 99 9.92 -12.50 9.75
C VAL A 99 10.60 -12.60 8.37
N PRO A 100 10.59 -13.77 7.68
CA PRO A 100 11.09 -13.86 6.30
C PRO A 100 10.43 -12.87 5.33
N ALA A 101 9.10 -12.79 5.31
CA ALA A 101 8.39 -11.86 4.42
C ALA A 101 8.73 -10.39 4.74
N MET A 102 8.85 -10.05 6.03
CA MET A 102 9.25 -8.71 6.45
C MET A 102 10.69 -8.38 5.99
N ARG A 103 11.64 -9.31 6.15
CA ARG A 103 13.02 -9.16 5.67
C ARG A 103 13.07 -8.98 4.15
N ALA A 104 12.30 -9.77 3.41
CA ALA A 104 12.19 -9.66 1.96
C ALA A 104 11.65 -8.29 1.53
N ALA A 105 10.64 -7.76 2.24
CA ALA A 105 10.11 -6.43 1.99
C ALA A 105 11.15 -5.33 2.26
N VAL A 106 11.88 -5.40 3.38
CA VAL A 106 12.97 -4.46 3.69
C VAL A 106 14.04 -4.47 2.60
N GLU A 107 14.50 -5.65 2.20
CA GLU A 107 15.54 -5.78 1.17
C GLU A 107 15.06 -5.26 -0.20
N MET A 108 13.82 -5.57 -0.57
CA MET A 108 13.21 -5.08 -1.81
C MET A 108 13.14 -3.55 -1.85
N VAL A 109 12.75 -2.92 -0.73
CA VAL A 109 12.70 -1.45 -0.64
C VAL A 109 14.11 -0.86 -0.66
N ARG A 110 15.07 -1.41 0.11
CA ARG A 110 16.48 -0.96 0.13
C ARG A 110 17.12 -0.96 -1.27
N ARG A 111 16.71 -1.89 -2.14
CA ARG A 111 17.14 -1.96 -3.56
C ARG A 111 16.46 -0.95 -4.49
N GLY A 112 15.72 0.02 -3.96
CA GLY A 112 15.01 1.05 -4.72
C GLY A 112 13.57 0.69 -5.10
N GLY A 113 13.03 -0.37 -4.49
CA GLY A 113 11.66 -0.82 -4.73
C GLY A 113 10.58 0.08 -4.10
N CYS A 114 9.32 -0.27 -4.36
CA CYS A 114 8.15 0.46 -3.90
C CYS A 114 7.19 -0.48 -3.16
N LEU A 115 7.03 -0.27 -1.85
CA LEU A 115 6.16 -1.11 -1.02
C LEU A 115 4.87 -0.37 -0.64
N GLY A 116 3.72 -0.99 -0.87
CA GLY A 116 2.43 -0.55 -0.39
C GLY A 116 2.16 -1.11 1.01
N VAL A 117 1.78 -0.25 1.95
CA VAL A 117 1.51 -0.60 3.34
C VAL A 117 0.16 -0.02 3.77
N PHE A 118 -0.57 -0.79 4.56
CA PHE A 118 -1.78 -0.33 5.23
C PHE A 118 -1.51 -0.29 6.74
N PRO A 119 -1.23 0.88 7.34
CA PRO A 119 -0.74 0.98 8.73
C PRO A 119 -1.68 0.38 9.79
N GLU A 120 -2.98 0.30 9.49
CA GLU A 120 -3.99 -0.35 10.34
C GLU A 120 -3.79 -1.88 10.46
N GLY A 121 -3.10 -2.51 9.51
CA GLY A 121 -2.81 -3.95 9.50
C GLY A 121 -3.99 -4.87 9.16
N THR A 122 -5.22 -4.34 9.08
CA THR A 122 -6.47 -5.03 8.67
C THR A 122 -7.39 -4.03 7.93
N ARG A 123 -8.41 -4.50 7.18
CA ARG A 123 -9.37 -3.66 6.41
C ARG A 123 -10.37 -2.92 7.31
N GLY A 124 -10.28 -1.60 7.44
CA GLY A 124 -11.16 -0.68 8.14
C GLY A 124 -12.54 -0.62 7.51
N VAL A 125 -13.59 -0.70 8.33
CA VAL A 125 -15.01 -0.80 7.95
C VAL A 125 -15.34 -2.10 7.21
N GLY A 126 -15.84 -3.10 7.95
CA GLY A 126 -16.44 -4.32 7.37
C GLY A 126 -15.55 -5.57 7.32
N GLY A 127 -14.23 -5.46 7.55
CA GLY A 127 -13.41 -6.62 7.87
C GLY A 127 -13.72 -7.08 9.31
N ALA A 128 -14.58 -8.08 9.47
CA ALA A 128 -14.93 -8.65 10.76
C ALA A 128 -13.67 -9.13 11.51
N THR A 129 -13.18 -8.32 12.44
CA THR A 129 -12.52 -8.86 13.63
C THR A 129 -13.66 -9.31 14.55
N PRO A 130 -13.74 -10.59 14.94
CA PRO A 130 -14.74 -11.04 15.91
C PRO A 130 -14.69 -10.16 17.17
N GLY A 131 -15.83 -9.58 17.54
CA GLY A 131 -16.00 -8.84 18.81
C GLY A 131 -15.88 -7.31 18.79
N ARG A 132 -15.94 -6.62 17.63
CA ARG A 132 -15.73 -5.15 17.59
C ARG A 132 -16.99 -4.32 17.27
N ARG A 133 -17.14 -3.20 17.98
CA ARG A 133 -18.19 -2.18 17.76
C ARG A 133 -17.83 -1.25 16.58
N PRO A 134 -18.81 -0.84 15.75
CA PRO A 134 -18.63 0.21 14.74
C PRO A 134 -18.14 1.52 15.37
N GLY A 135 -17.25 2.26 14.70
CA GLY A 135 -16.85 3.62 15.08
C GLY A 135 -15.60 3.80 15.95
N GLN A 136 -14.97 2.72 16.45
CA GLN A 136 -13.68 2.88 17.15
C GLN A 136 -12.51 3.09 16.17
N PRO A 137 -11.67 4.14 16.34
CA PRO A 137 -10.39 4.28 15.63
C PRO A 137 -9.55 3.01 15.81
N ARG A 138 -8.87 2.55 14.76
CA ARG A 138 -8.01 1.35 14.86
C ARG A 138 -6.65 1.74 15.41
N ALA A 139 -6.11 0.90 16.29
CA ALA A 139 -4.73 1.03 16.75
C ALA A 139 -3.81 0.91 15.53
N VAL A 140 -3.03 1.96 15.28
CA VAL A 140 -2.03 1.98 14.23
C VAL A 140 -0.90 1.04 14.65
N LYS A 141 -0.42 0.20 13.74
CA LYS A 141 0.70 -0.70 14.05
C LYS A 141 2.04 -0.01 13.78
N PRO A 142 3.09 -0.29 14.58
CA PRO A 142 4.40 0.33 14.40
C PRO A 142 5.15 -0.18 13.14
N GLY A 143 4.59 -1.17 12.43
CA GLY A 143 5.25 -1.86 11.32
C GLY A 143 5.67 -0.93 10.16
N VAL A 144 4.90 0.13 9.88
CA VAL A 144 5.28 1.12 8.87
C VAL A 144 6.46 1.98 9.31
N GLY A 145 6.52 2.36 10.59
CA GLY A 145 7.67 3.05 11.18
C GLY A 145 8.91 2.18 11.20
N PHE A 146 8.77 0.89 11.55
CA PHE A 146 9.85 -0.09 11.44
C PHE A 146 10.38 -0.20 10.01
N LEU A 147 9.50 -0.34 9.02
CA LEU A 147 9.90 -0.41 7.61
C LEU A 147 10.62 0.86 7.16
N ALA A 148 10.09 2.03 7.51
CA ALA A 148 10.71 3.32 7.17
C ALA A 148 12.11 3.46 7.79
N ARG A 149 12.25 3.13 9.08
CA ARG A 149 13.52 3.13 9.80
C ARG A 149 14.55 2.18 9.18
N GLU A 150 14.16 0.92 8.98
CA GLU A 150 15.07 -0.11 8.46
C GLU A 150 15.50 0.16 7.02
N THR A 151 14.63 0.76 6.20
CA THR A 151 14.93 0.95 4.77
C THR A 151 15.52 2.32 4.46
N GLY A 152 15.35 3.30 5.36
CA GLY A 152 15.63 4.71 5.07
C GLY A 152 14.73 5.30 3.97
N ALA A 153 13.65 4.60 3.60
CA ALA A 153 12.75 5.00 2.53
C ALA A 153 11.98 6.26 2.89
N ARG A 154 11.64 7.05 1.85
CA ARG A 154 10.56 8.02 1.97
C ARG A 154 9.23 7.28 2.10
N VAL A 155 8.33 7.81 2.91
CA VAL A 155 6.97 7.29 3.09
C VAL A 155 5.98 8.30 2.56
N VAL A 156 5.32 7.97 1.45
CA VAL A 156 4.26 8.81 0.88
C VAL A 156 2.93 8.42 1.50
N PRO A 157 2.26 9.30 2.25
CA PRO A 157 0.89 9.08 2.68
C PRO A 157 -0.03 9.13 1.47
N ALA A 158 -0.97 8.20 1.41
CA ALA A 158 -2.02 8.15 0.41
C ALA A 158 -3.38 7.98 1.10
N ARG A 159 -4.43 8.52 0.50
CA ARG A 159 -5.80 8.33 0.96
C ARG A 159 -6.69 7.84 -0.17
N LEU A 160 -7.40 6.76 0.13
CA LEU A 160 -8.44 6.18 -0.70
C LEU A 160 -9.79 6.63 -0.19
N VAL A 161 -10.60 7.21 -1.08
CA VAL A 161 -11.93 7.74 -0.78
C VAL A 161 -12.97 7.01 -1.61
N ASN A 162 -14.10 6.68 -0.97
CA ASN A 162 -15.26 5.96 -1.51
C ASN A 162 -15.04 4.49 -1.93
N THR A 163 -13.87 3.90 -1.67
CA THR A 163 -13.61 2.51 -2.07
C THR A 163 -14.51 1.48 -1.35
N ASP A 164 -15.17 1.86 -0.25
CA ASP A 164 -16.21 1.10 0.45
C ASP A 164 -17.42 0.73 -0.41
N ARG A 165 -17.70 1.48 -1.48
CA ARG A 165 -18.87 1.28 -2.36
C ARG A 165 -18.60 0.36 -3.54
N PHE A 166 -17.41 -0.21 -3.63
CA PHE A 166 -17.06 -1.18 -4.66
C PHE A 166 -17.94 -2.43 -4.57
N PRO A 167 -18.45 -3.01 -5.68
CA PRO A 167 -18.06 -2.74 -7.07
C PRO A 167 -18.95 -1.73 -7.82
N ALA A 168 -19.95 -1.10 -7.19
CA ALA A 168 -20.91 -0.24 -7.89
C ALA A 168 -20.21 0.93 -8.63
N PRO A 169 -20.74 1.42 -9.77
CA PRO A 169 -20.18 2.59 -10.45
C PRO A 169 -20.36 3.86 -9.62
N HIS A 170 -19.26 4.48 -9.17
CA HIS A 170 -19.24 5.72 -8.39
C HIS A 170 -17.85 6.35 -8.46
N ARG A 171 -17.67 7.61 -8.02
CA ARG A 171 -16.36 8.27 -8.04
C ARG A 171 -15.45 7.73 -6.94
N ILE A 172 -14.30 7.17 -7.32
CA ILE A 172 -13.19 6.82 -6.42
C ILE A 172 -12.10 7.88 -6.55
N GLU A 173 -11.51 8.28 -5.43
CA GLU A 173 -10.41 9.23 -5.41
C GLU A 173 -9.19 8.65 -4.68
N VAL A 174 -8.01 8.85 -5.26
CA VAL A 174 -6.71 8.57 -4.64
C VAL A 174 -5.94 9.87 -4.49
N ARG A 175 -5.60 10.22 -3.25
CA ARG A 175 -4.83 11.42 -2.93
C ARG A 175 -3.47 11.02 -2.40
N PHE A 176 -2.40 11.60 -2.93
CA PHE A 176 -1.04 11.41 -2.44
C PHE A 176 -0.55 12.69 -1.77
N GLY A 177 -0.08 12.58 -0.54
CA GLY A 177 0.50 13.70 0.21
C GLY A 177 2.00 13.79 0.07
N GLU A 178 2.58 14.81 0.71
CA GLU A 178 4.03 15.02 0.72
C GLU A 178 4.77 13.86 1.41
N PRO A 179 5.93 13.44 0.87
CA PRO A 179 6.72 12.37 1.47
C PRO A 179 7.23 12.72 2.87
N MET A 180 7.05 11.79 3.79
CA MET A 180 7.62 11.82 5.14
C MET A 180 8.90 10.99 5.19
N LYS A 181 9.83 11.36 6.07
CA LYS A 181 11.02 10.55 6.38
C LYS A 181 10.98 10.16 7.85
N PHE A 182 11.43 8.95 8.15
CA PHE A 182 11.62 8.56 9.54
C PHE A 182 12.82 9.31 10.12
N GLU A 183 12.61 10.02 11.22
CA GLU A 183 13.63 10.75 11.97
C GLU A 183 13.58 10.24 13.41
N GLY A 184 14.57 9.44 13.81
CA GLY A 184 14.61 8.80 15.12
C GLY A 184 15.72 7.75 15.21
N ASP A 185 16.12 7.41 16.43
CA ASP A 185 17.21 6.47 16.66
C ASP A 185 16.82 5.02 16.38
N ALA A 186 17.80 4.23 15.93
CA ALA A 186 17.61 2.85 15.50
C ALA A 186 17.03 1.91 16.58
N GLY A 187 17.15 2.25 17.87
CA GLY A 187 16.69 1.41 18.98
C GLY A 187 15.27 1.70 19.49
N ASP A 188 14.64 2.79 19.05
CA ASP A 188 13.44 3.30 19.70
C ASP A 188 12.14 2.76 19.07
N ARG A 189 11.48 1.86 19.81
CA ARG A 189 10.16 1.33 19.44
C ARG A 189 9.05 2.39 19.54
N SER A 190 9.20 3.36 20.44
CA SER A 190 8.22 4.44 20.59
C SER A 190 8.27 5.37 19.37
N ALA A 191 9.45 5.75 18.90
CA ALA A 191 9.61 6.50 17.65
C ALA A 191 8.96 5.82 16.44
N CYS A 192 9.03 4.49 16.32
CA CYS A 192 8.34 3.74 15.26
C CYS A 192 6.82 3.85 15.36
N GLN A 193 6.27 3.86 16.57
CA GLN A 193 4.84 4.03 16.82
C GLN A 193 4.40 5.47 16.54
N ASP A 194 5.17 6.46 17.00
CA ASP A 194 4.88 7.88 16.83
C ASP A 194 4.90 8.27 15.36
N PHE A 195 5.90 7.79 14.60
CA PHE A 195 5.93 7.97 13.16
C PHE A 195 4.69 7.39 12.48
N ALA A 196 4.26 6.19 12.90
CA ALA A 196 3.07 5.56 12.34
C ALA A 196 1.79 6.36 12.66
N HIS A 197 1.69 6.92 13.86
CA HIS A 197 0.60 7.80 14.27
C HIS A 197 0.56 9.07 13.43
N ALA A 198 1.67 9.81 13.36
CA ALA A 198 1.78 11.04 12.56
C ALA A 198 1.46 10.79 11.07
N LEU A 199 1.93 9.65 10.53
CA LEU A 199 1.62 9.23 9.18
C LEU A 199 0.11 9.01 8.98
N MET A 200 -0.57 8.39 9.94
CA MET A 200 -2.01 8.17 9.87
C MET A 200 -2.81 9.47 10.01
N GLU A 201 -2.35 10.43 10.81
CA GLU A 201 -2.95 11.77 10.85
C GLU A 201 -2.81 12.48 9.50
N ARG A 202 -1.65 12.37 8.85
CA ARG A 202 -1.45 12.90 7.50
C ARG A 202 -2.36 12.21 6.48
N ILE A 203 -2.49 10.88 6.52
CA ILE A 203 -3.43 10.13 5.68
C ILE A 203 -4.89 10.57 5.91
N ASN A 204 -5.25 10.94 7.13
CA ASN A 204 -6.63 11.35 7.46
C ASN A 204 -6.99 12.77 7.06
N THR A 205 -5.99 13.63 6.87
CA THR A 205 -6.17 15.03 6.48
C THR A 205 -6.07 15.25 4.96
N LEU A 206 -5.66 14.23 4.20
CA LEU A 206 -5.73 14.23 2.73
C LEU A 206 -7.17 14.26 2.23
#